data_AF-A0A6J5CUA7-F1
#
_entry.id   AF-A0A6J5CUA7-F1
#
_cell.length_a   1.000
_cell.length_b   1.000
_cell.length_c   1.000
_cell.angle_alpha   90.00
_cell.angle_beta   90.00
_cell.angle_gamma   90.00
#
_symmetry.space_group_name_H-M   'P 1'
#
loop_
_entity.id
_entity.type
_entity.pdbx_description
1 polymer ?
#
loop_
_entity_poly.entity_id
_entity_poly.type
_entity_poly.pdbx_seq_one_letter_code
_entity_poly.pdbx_strand_id
1 'polypeptide(L)'
;MNLPFPRDAHPGYMQPSGAPRTPLLDKDETYDTSMPMPPNYPPRVVALRTELIKSIPKVPNTKATAAHMGTLATNHLMLIYLAWRMRFVPAKPRKVVVWSGGVDSHHFAAIRSQVRPLVGKVERGQDLTPHLSGLVNTLGFAMPEVSAEKRRREKDHVLTKTGLHHFHVGAETGANPRGRSGRLVFADVSDDEFKIIAISGHAAFSIGSAEWTRLFRISNRYIQSQLPAGAAYMAFPTVSSGHHWNWLCTPITATKR
;
A
#
# COMPACT_ATOMS: atom_id res chain seq x y z
N MET A 1 -48.58 -14.04 -47.70
CA MET A 1 -48.88 -14.07 -49.15
C MET A 1 -47.83 -13.24 -49.87
N ASN A 2 -47.10 -13.90 -50.78
CA ASN A 2 -46.38 -13.44 -51.98
C ASN A 2 -45.54 -12.16 -52.01
N LEU A 3 -44.24 -12.39 -52.30
CA LEU A 3 -43.28 -11.50 -52.98
C LEU A 3 -43.79 -11.10 -54.38
N PRO A 4 -43.10 -10.16 -55.06
CA PRO A 4 -42.10 -10.63 -56.03
C PRO A 4 -40.81 -9.79 -56.11
N PHE A 5 -39.72 -10.49 -56.48
CA PHE A 5 -38.53 -9.95 -57.14
C PHE A 5 -38.82 -9.66 -58.62
N PRO A 6 -37.90 -8.96 -59.32
CA PRO A 6 -37.34 -9.54 -60.54
C PRO A 6 -35.81 -9.54 -60.60
N ARG A 7 -35.31 -10.59 -61.27
CA ARG A 7 -33.97 -10.83 -61.86
C ARG A 7 -33.87 -10.04 -63.19
N ASP A 8 -32.79 -9.87 -63.97
CA ASP A 8 -31.57 -10.60 -64.37
C ASP A 8 -30.51 -9.52 -64.77
N ALA A 9 -29.21 -9.71 -65.05
CA ALA A 9 -28.52 -10.73 -65.83
C ALA A 9 -26.98 -10.71 -65.62
N HIS A 10 -26.37 -11.90 -65.65
CA HIS A 10 -24.94 -12.22 -65.84
C HIS A 10 -24.56 -12.15 -67.34
N PRO A 11 -23.28 -12.16 -67.83
CA PRO A 11 -22.13 -13.02 -67.43
C PRO A 11 -20.77 -12.25 -67.40
N GLY A 12 -19.61 -12.75 -66.99
CA GLY A 12 -19.07 -14.06 -66.69
C GLY A 12 -17.56 -13.98 -67.00
N TYR A 13 -16.69 -14.51 -66.14
CA TYR A 13 -15.47 -15.22 -66.54
C TYR A 13 -14.91 -16.04 -65.36
N MET A 14 -14.45 -17.23 -65.70
CA MET A 14 -13.98 -18.31 -64.84
C MET A 14 -12.69 -18.01 -64.06
N GLN A 15 -12.55 -18.76 -62.97
CA GLN A 15 -11.46 -18.95 -61.99
C GLN A 15 -10.16 -19.59 -62.57
N PRO A 16 -9.20 -20.14 -61.77
CA PRO A 16 -8.54 -19.72 -60.51
C PRO A 16 -6.98 -19.83 -60.59
N SER A 17 -6.27 -19.27 -59.61
CA SER A 17 -5.21 -19.93 -58.81
C SER A 17 -4.23 -18.90 -58.23
N GLY A 18 -3.91 -19.04 -56.95
CA GLY A 18 -2.93 -18.18 -56.28
C GLY A 18 -3.01 -18.31 -54.77
N ALA A 19 -1.96 -18.89 -54.21
CA ALA A 19 -1.63 -19.15 -52.81
C ALA A 19 -2.05 -18.07 -51.78
N PRO A 20 -2.13 -18.44 -50.48
CA PRO A 20 -2.51 -17.52 -49.41
C PRO A 20 -1.56 -16.32 -49.36
N ARG A 21 -2.15 -15.11 -49.38
CA ARG A 21 -1.43 -13.87 -49.08
C ARG A 21 -0.99 -13.88 -47.62
N THR A 22 0.28 -14.18 -47.40
CA THR A 22 1.04 -13.65 -46.26
C THR A 22 0.84 -12.14 -46.21
N PRO A 23 0.45 -11.54 -45.07
CA PRO A 23 0.58 -10.11 -44.89
C PRO A 23 2.07 -9.77 -45.01
N LEU A 24 2.39 -8.89 -45.96
CA LEU A 24 3.70 -8.27 -46.05
C LEU A 24 3.99 -7.60 -44.70
N LEU A 25 5.05 -8.04 -44.04
CA LEU A 25 5.77 -7.20 -43.08
C LEU A 25 6.26 -5.98 -43.85
N ASP A 26 5.65 -4.83 -43.57
CA ASP A 26 6.26 -3.54 -43.86
C ASP A 26 7.61 -3.50 -43.16
N LYS A 27 8.67 -3.27 -43.93
CA LYS A 27 10.06 -3.32 -43.48
C LYS A 27 10.55 -2.03 -42.83
N ASP A 28 9.67 -1.06 -42.59
CA ASP A 28 10.05 0.27 -42.08
C ASP A 28 9.24 0.74 -40.86
N GLU A 29 8.68 -0.18 -40.06
CA GLU A 29 8.34 0.13 -38.67
C GLU A 29 9.48 -0.33 -37.76
N THR A 30 10.47 0.55 -37.58
CA THR A 30 11.43 0.44 -36.49
C THR A 30 10.65 0.43 -35.18
N TYR A 31 10.54 -0.74 -34.56
CA TYR A 31 10.19 -0.85 -33.15
C TYR A 31 11.12 0.08 -32.36
N ASP A 32 10.56 1.09 -31.69
CA ASP A 32 11.30 1.90 -30.76
C ASP A 32 11.74 1.02 -29.58
N THR A 33 13.01 0.59 -29.63
CA THR A 33 13.71 -0.17 -28.58
C THR A 33 14.04 0.68 -27.36
N SER A 34 13.40 1.84 -27.14
CA SER A 34 13.58 2.70 -25.97
C SER A 34 13.06 2.13 -24.65
N MET A 35 12.49 0.92 -24.62
CA MET A 35 12.43 0.19 -23.35
C MET A 35 13.86 -0.19 -22.96
N PRO A 36 14.40 0.35 -21.85
CA PRO A 36 15.78 0.09 -21.51
C PRO A 36 15.98 -1.41 -21.35
N MET A 37 16.92 -1.95 -22.14
CA MET A 37 17.55 -3.24 -21.86
C MET A 37 17.77 -3.34 -20.35
N PRO A 38 17.46 -4.48 -19.69
CA PRO A 38 17.70 -4.61 -18.26
C PRO A 38 19.15 -4.19 -18.01
N PRO A 39 19.39 -3.17 -17.18
CA PRO A 39 20.74 -2.67 -16.98
C PRO A 39 21.64 -3.85 -16.61
N ASN A 40 22.85 -3.89 -17.16
CA ASN A 40 23.84 -4.88 -16.76
C ASN A 40 24.27 -4.55 -15.33
N TYR A 41 23.47 -4.98 -14.37
CA TYR A 41 23.61 -4.65 -12.98
C TYR A 41 24.84 -5.39 -12.42
N PRO A 42 25.65 -4.74 -11.57
CA PRO A 42 26.71 -5.43 -10.85
C PRO A 42 26.12 -6.63 -10.07
N PRO A 43 26.89 -7.73 -9.87
CA PRO A 43 26.39 -8.94 -9.21
C PRO A 43 25.67 -8.67 -7.87
N ARG A 44 26.17 -7.72 -7.07
CA ARG A 44 25.54 -7.30 -5.81
C ARG A 44 24.13 -6.72 -5.98
N VAL A 45 23.91 -5.98 -7.07
CA VAL A 45 22.60 -5.35 -7.36
C VAL A 45 21.64 -6.41 -7.90
N VAL A 46 22.12 -7.36 -8.70
CA VAL A 46 21.33 -8.53 -9.11
C VAL A 46 20.88 -9.33 -7.89
N ALA A 47 21.80 -9.64 -6.96
CA ALA A 47 21.50 -10.35 -5.73
C ALA A 47 20.45 -9.62 -4.88
N LEU A 48 20.61 -8.31 -4.68
CA LEU A 48 19.63 -7.48 -3.98
C LEU A 48 18.25 -7.55 -4.65
N ARG A 49 18.18 -7.31 -5.97
CA ARG A 49 16.91 -7.34 -6.72
C ARG A 49 16.21 -8.70 -6.59
N THR A 50 16.96 -9.79 -6.68
CA THR A 50 16.44 -11.16 -6.51
C THR A 50 15.83 -11.36 -5.13
N GLU A 51 16.51 -10.93 -4.06
CA GLU A 51 16.00 -11.04 -2.69
C GLU A 51 14.76 -10.17 -2.45
N LEU A 52 14.72 -8.95 -3.00
CA LEU A 52 13.53 -8.09 -2.93
C LEU A 52 12.33 -8.75 -3.62
N ILE A 53 12.51 -9.23 -4.86
CA ILE A 53 11.44 -9.90 -5.60
C ILE A 53 11.00 -11.15 -4.86
N LYS A 54 11.92 -11.93 -4.30
CA LYS A 54 11.59 -13.15 -3.54
C LYS A 54 10.77 -12.86 -2.28
N SER A 55 11.13 -11.82 -1.53
CA SER A 55 10.51 -11.50 -0.24
C SER A 55 9.13 -10.86 -0.34
N ILE A 56 8.87 -10.02 -1.35
CA ILE A 56 7.61 -9.30 -1.49
C ILE A 56 6.47 -10.28 -1.86
N PRO A 57 5.35 -10.32 -1.09
CA PRO A 57 4.14 -11.02 -1.48
C PRO A 57 3.53 -10.40 -2.74
N LYS A 58 3.20 -11.22 -3.74
CA LYS A 58 2.77 -10.75 -5.07
C LYS A 58 1.38 -11.26 -5.40
N VAL A 59 0.64 -10.47 -6.16
CA VAL A 59 -0.67 -10.86 -6.69
C VAL A 59 -0.75 -10.57 -8.19
N PRO A 60 -0.99 -11.58 -9.03
CA PRO A 60 -0.98 -13.01 -8.70
C PRO A 60 0.44 -13.50 -8.35
N ASN A 61 0.59 -14.58 -7.57
CA ASN A 61 1.91 -15.10 -7.22
C ASN A 61 2.42 -16.07 -8.30
N THR A 62 2.86 -15.53 -9.44
CA THR A 62 3.29 -16.32 -10.61
C THR A 62 4.70 -15.97 -11.07
N LYS A 63 5.31 -16.84 -11.88
CA LYS A 63 6.59 -16.56 -12.54
C LYS A 63 6.51 -15.32 -13.44
N ALA A 64 5.38 -15.10 -14.11
CA ALA A 64 5.15 -13.92 -14.93
C ALA A 64 5.19 -12.63 -14.10
N THR A 65 4.58 -12.64 -12.90
CA THR A 65 4.62 -11.51 -11.98
C THR A 65 6.04 -11.25 -11.46
N ALA A 66 6.81 -12.30 -11.15
CA ALA A 66 8.20 -12.16 -10.76
C ALA A 66 9.08 -11.60 -11.90
N ALA A 67 8.85 -12.05 -13.14
CA ALA A 67 9.54 -11.53 -14.32
C ALA A 67 9.20 -10.05 -14.57
N HIS A 68 7.93 -9.67 -14.41
CA HIS A 68 7.49 -8.27 -14.50
C HIS A 68 8.14 -7.41 -13.41
N MET A 69 8.18 -7.86 -12.16
CA MET A 69 8.94 -7.15 -11.12
C MET A 69 10.43 -7.04 -11.50
N GLY A 70 10.97 -8.04 -12.20
CA GLY A 70 12.32 -8.03 -12.76
C GLY A 70 12.59 -6.95 -13.81
N THR A 71 11.56 -6.39 -14.45
CA THR A 71 11.71 -5.26 -15.40
C THR A 71 11.65 -3.91 -14.70
N LEU A 72 11.18 -3.85 -13.45
CA LEU A 72 11.11 -2.60 -12.69
C LEU A 72 12.51 -2.05 -12.39
N ALA A 73 12.62 -0.72 -12.42
CA ALA A 73 13.82 -0.02 -11.97
C ALA A 73 14.13 -0.36 -10.50
N THR A 74 15.42 -0.45 -10.15
CA THR A 74 15.85 -0.89 -8.81
C THR A 74 15.28 -0.02 -7.69
N ASN A 75 15.24 1.31 -7.89
CA ASN A 75 14.60 2.23 -6.95
C ASN A 75 13.12 1.89 -6.74
N HIS A 76 12.37 1.56 -7.81
CA HIS A 76 10.97 1.20 -7.70
C HIS A 76 10.78 -0.10 -6.88
N LEU A 77 11.61 -1.11 -7.10
CA LEU A 77 11.59 -2.34 -6.28
C LEU A 77 11.87 -2.05 -4.80
N MET A 78 12.83 -1.17 -4.51
CA MET A 78 13.13 -0.75 -3.13
C MET A 78 11.94 -0.03 -2.51
N LEU A 79 11.25 0.85 -3.24
CA LEU A 79 10.07 1.56 -2.74
C LEU A 79 8.92 0.60 -2.44
N ILE A 80 8.64 -0.38 -3.31
CA ILE A 80 7.64 -1.42 -3.07
C ILE A 80 8.01 -2.22 -1.82
N TYR A 81 9.26 -2.67 -1.72
CA TYR A 81 9.75 -3.41 -0.56
C TYR A 81 9.59 -2.60 0.73
N LEU A 82 10.01 -1.33 0.76
CA LEU A 82 9.89 -0.47 1.94
C LEU A 82 8.43 -0.21 2.29
N ALA A 83 7.58 0.11 1.31
CA ALA A 83 6.14 0.33 1.53
C ALA A 83 5.45 -0.88 2.15
N TRP A 84 5.80 -2.08 1.69
CA TRP A 84 5.32 -3.33 2.28
C TRP A 84 5.94 -3.58 3.67
N ARG A 85 7.26 -3.45 3.80
CA ARG A 85 8.02 -3.80 5.00
C ARG A 85 7.73 -2.88 6.18
N MET A 86 7.41 -1.61 5.92
CA MET A 86 6.98 -0.62 6.92
C MET A 86 5.67 -1.02 7.63
N ARG A 87 4.86 -1.93 7.06
CA ARG A 87 3.63 -2.39 7.72
C ARG A 87 3.90 -3.25 8.96
N PHE A 88 5.10 -3.82 9.05
CA PHE A 88 5.50 -4.70 10.15
C PHE A 88 6.20 -3.91 11.25
N VAL A 89 5.93 -4.30 12.51
CA VAL A 89 6.61 -3.76 13.68
C VAL A 89 7.57 -4.80 14.24
N PRO A 90 8.85 -4.47 14.46
CA PRO A 90 9.80 -5.38 15.11
C PRO A 90 9.33 -5.80 16.50
N ALA A 91 9.46 -7.09 16.81
CA ALA A 91 9.21 -7.65 18.14
C ALA A 91 10.24 -7.10 19.13
N LYS A 92 9.81 -6.16 19.97
CA LYS A 92 10.62 -5.49 21.00
C LYS A 92 9.69 -4.96 22.08
N PRO A 93 10.03 -5.11 23.39
CA PRO A 93 9.25 -4.52 24.47
C PRO A 93 9.13 -3.00 24.31
N ARG A 94 7.92 -2.47 24.49
CA ARG A 94 7.66 -1.03 24.42
C ARG A 94 6.73 -0.61 25.55
N LYS A 95 6.92 0.62 26.03
CA LYS A 95 5.98 1.27 26.95
C LYS A 95 4.71 1.65 26.20
N VAL A 96 3.56 1.25 26.72
CA VAL A 96 2.26 1.65 26.14
C VAL A 96 1.83 2.99 26.72
N VAL A 97 1.53 3.94 25.84
CA VAL A 97 1.02 5.28 26.19
C VAL A 97 -0.29 5.51 25.45
N VAL A 98 -1.27 6.14 26.09
CA VAL A 98 -2.52 6.55 25.43
C VAL A 98 -2.50 8.07 25.29
N TRP A 99 -2.65 8.56 24.06
CA TRP A 99 -2.68 9.99 23.80
C TRP A 99 -4.11 10.54 23.93
N SER A 100 -4.32 11.37 24.95
CA SER A 100 -5.65 11.94 25.29
C SER A 100 -6.22 12.86 24.21
N GLY A 101 -5.40 13.37 23.28
CA GLY A 101 -5.86 14.20 22.16
C GLY A 101 -6.68 13.45 21.09
N GLY A 102 -6.70 12.12 21.13
CA GLY A 102 -7.45 11.28 20.19
C GLY A 102 -8.21 10.11 20.80
N VAL A 103 -7.90 9.77 22.06
CA VAL A 103 -8.56 8.70 22.82
C VAL A 103 -9.07 9.22 24.15
N ASP A 104 -10.39 9.23 24.29
CA ASP A 104 -11.07 9.56 25.54
C ASP A 104 -10.91 8.42 26.57
N SER A 105 -10.79 8.77 27.85
CA SER A 105 -10.54 7.81 28.93
C SER A 105 -11.73 6.88 29.18
N HIS A 106 -12.97 7.38 29.09
CA HIS A 106 -14.17 6.56 29.20
C HIS A 106 -14.31 5.61 28.02
N HIS A 107 -14.06 6.11 26.79
CA HIS A 107 -14.01 5.25 25.60
C HIS A 107 -12.95 4.15 25.77
N PHE A 108 -11.74 4.50 26.20
CA PHE A 108 -10.67 3.52 26.38
C PHE A 108 -11.02 2.47 27.44
N ALA A 109 -11.60 2.90 28.56
CA ALA A 109 -12.08 1.99 29.61
C ALA A 109 -13.11 0.99 29.07
N ALA A 110 -14.08 1.46 28.26
CA ALA A 110 -15.13 0.62 27.67
C ALA A 110 -14.60 -0.45 26.70
N ILE A 111 -13.42 -0.25 26.09
CA ILE A 111 -12.84 -1.19 25.13
C ILE A 111 -11.62 -1.93 25.66
N ARG A 112 -11.22 -1.68 26.91
CA ARG A 112 -9.95 -2.12 27.48
C ARG A 112 -9.74 -3.63 27.36
N SER A 113 -10.79 -4.43 27.57
CA SER A 113 -10.74 -5.88 27.44
C SER A 113 -10.38 -6.35 26.02
N GLN A 114 -10.82 -5.62 24.99
CA GLN A 114 -10.52 -5.91 23.58
C GLN A 114 -9.10 -5.53 23.20
N VAL A 115 -8.57 -4.45 23.80
CA VAL A 115 -7.22 -3.93 23.51
C VAL A 115 -6.14 -4.65 24.32
N ARG A 116 -6.49 -5.24 25.47
CA ARG A 116 -5.54 -5.90 26.38
C ARG A 116 -4.66 -6.98 25.73
N PRO A 117 -5.13 -7.85 24.82
CA PRO A 117 -4.26 -8.81 24.14
C PRO A 117 -3.13 -8.15 23.35
N LEU A 118 -3.45 -7.07 22.61
CA LEU A 118 -2.46 -6.29 21.87
C LEU A 118 -1.46 -5.63 22.82
N VAL A 119 -1.96 -4.92 23.84
CA VAL A 119 -1.12 -4.21 24.83
C VAL A 119 -0.16 -5.15 25.53
N GLY A 120 -0.65 -6.32 25.97
CA GLY A 120 0.21 -7.31 26.62
C GLY A 120 1.32 -7.84 25.69
N LYS A 121 1.05 -8.03 24.39
CA LYS A 121 2.10 -8.42 23.43
C LYS A 121 3.12 -7.31 23.24
N VAL A 122 2.68 -6.06 23.14
CA VAL A 122 3.56 -4.89 23.03
C VAL A 122 4.50 -4.79 24.23
N GLU A 123 3.96 -4.86 25.45
CA GLU A 123 4.74 -4.74 26.68
C GLU A 123 5.76 -5.88 26.84
N ARG A 124 5.42 -7.10 26.39
CA ARG A 124 6.33 -8.25 26.40
C ARG A 124 7.26 -8.33 25.18
N GLY A 125 7.13 -7.42 24.22
CA GLY A 125 7.91 -7.44 22.98
C GLY A 125 7.65 -8.63 22.08
N GLN A 126 6.43 -9.14 22.08
CA GLN A 126 6.01 -10.26 21.24
C GLN A 126 5.67 -9.80 19.82
N ASP A 127 5.61 -10.75 18.90
CA ASP A 127 5.22 -10.49 17.51
C ASP A 127 3.79 -9.92 17.43
N LEU A 128 3.68 -8.75 16.77
CA LEU A 128 2.42 -8.04 16.56
C LEU A 128 1.76 -8.42 15.23
N THR A 129 2.41 -9.21 14.37
CA THR A 129 1.86 -9.67 13.08
C THR A 129 0.45 -10.27 13.18
N PRO A 130 0.07 -11.03 14.24
CA PRO A 130 -1.30 -11.51 14.39
C PRO A 130 -2.37 -10.40 14.46
N HIS A 131 -1.98 -9.20 14.90
CA HIS A 131 -2.85 -8.03 14.98
C HIS A 131 -2.87 -7.20 13.69
N LEU A 132 -2.03 -7.50 12.70
CA LEU A 132 -2.04 -6.80 11.42
C LEU A 132 -3.14 -7.35 10.49
N SER A 133 -3.44 -6.59 9.43
CA SER A 133 -4.30 -7.09 8.35
C SER A 133 -3.67 -8.34 7.72
N GLY A 134 -4.46 -9.37 7.39
CA GLY A 134 -3.95 -10.54 6.66
C GLY A 134 -3.36 -10.19 5.29
N LEU A 135 -3.70 -9.00 4.76
CA LEU A 135 -3.15 -8.48 3.51
C LEU A 135 -1.64 -8.23 3.59
N VAL A 136 -1.05 -8.03 4.77
CA VAL A 136 0.41 -7.84 4.89
C VAL A 136 1.20 -9.06 4.40
N ASN A 137 0.62 -10.25 4.47
CA ASN A 137 1.26 -11.50 4.05
C ASN A 137 0.96 -11.89 2.59
N THR A 138 0.04 -11.19 1.94
CA THR A 138 -0.52 -11.63 0.65
C THR A 138 -0.50 -10.55 -0.42
N LEU A 139 -0.33 -9.28 -0.05
CA LEU A 139 -0.46 -8.14 -0.94
C LEU A 139 0.63 -7.08 -0.68
N GLY A 140 1.82 -7.34 -1.23
CA GLY A 140 2.95 -6.41 -1.26
C GLY A 140 3.18 -5.78 -2.64
N PHE A 141 2.87 -6.51 -3.73
CA PHE A 141 2.85 -6.01 -5.11
C PHE A 141 1.64 -6.57 -5.86
N ALA A 142 0.93 -5.76 -6.64
CA ALA A 142 -0.15 -6.20 -7.50
C ALA A 142 0.10 -5.79 -8.96
N MET A 143 -0.03 -6.75 -9.87
CA MET A 143 0.09 -6.50 -11.30
C MET A 143 -0.98 -5.51 -11.81
N PRO A 144 -0.72 -4.73 -12.88
CA PRO A 144 -1.66 -3.74 -13.43
C PRO A 144 -3.05 -4.30 -13.78
N GLU A 145 -3.12 -5.54 -14.25
CA GLU A 145 -4.35 -6.26 -14.61
C GLU A 145 -5.21 -6.65 -13.40
N VAL A 146 -4.67 -6.56 -12.18
CA VAL A 146 -5.44 -6.74 -10.96
C VAL A 146 -6.40 -5.55 -10.78
N SER A 147 -7.61 -5.82 -10.28
CA SER A 147 -8.63 -4.79 -10.08
C SER A 147 -8.09 -3.57 -9.31
N ALA A 148 -8.52 -2.38 -9.71
CA ALA A 148 -8.07 -1.13 -9.11
C ALA A 148 -8.33 -1.06 -7.60
N GLU A 149 -9.43 -1.67 -7.13
CA GLU A 149 -9.72 -1.81 -5.70
C GLU A 149 -8.64 -2.60 -4.97
N LYS A 150 -8.23 -3.75 -5.51
CA LYS A 150 -7.20 -4.59 -4.88
C LYS A 150 -5.82 -3.95 -4.98
N ARG A 151 -5.48 -3.30 -6.09
CA ARG A 151 -4.24 -2.51 -6.21
C ARG A 151 -4.18 -1.36 -5.20
N ARG A 152 -5.30 -0.68 -4.93
CA ARG A 152 -5.35 0.37 -3.90
C ARG A 152 -5.03 -0.14 -2.49
N ARG A 153 -5.20 -1.44 -2.21
CA ARG A 153 -4.87 -2.06 -0.92
C ARG A 153 -3.41 -2.52 -0.82
N GLU A 154 -2.67 -2.49 -1.93
CA GLU A 154 -1.21 -2.72 -1.97
C GLU A 154 -0.44 -1.65 -1.20
N LYS A 155 -0.99 -0.44 -1.09
CA LYS A 155 -0.43 0.65 -0.28
C LYS A 155 -1.29 0.85 0.95
N ASP A 156 -0.65 0.92 2.12
CA ASP A 156 -1.35 1.29 3.34
C ASP A 156 -1.42 2.81 3.41
N HIS A 157 -2.47 3.38 2.83
CA HIS A 157 -2.62 4.82 2.73
C HIS A 157 -2.78 5.52 4.08
N VAL A 158 -3.19 4.83 5.15
CA VAL A 158 -3.21 5.44 6.48
C VAL A 158 -1.78 5.53 6.97
N LEU A 159 -1.05 4.42 7.01
CA LEU A 159 0.34 4.40 7.43
C LEU A 159 1.20 5.38 6.61
N THR A 160 1.12 5.34 5.28
CA THR A 160 1.93 6.21 4.41
C THR A 160 1.48 7.67 4.38
N LYS A 161 0.37 8.02 5.03
CA LYS A 161 -0.01 9.42 5.21
C LYS A 161 0.33 9.84 6.62
N THR A 162 -0.26 9.20 7.61
CA THR A 162 -0.26 9.67 9.00
C THR A 162 0.93 9.17 9.81
N GLY A 163 1.66 8.16 9.32
CA GLY A 163 2.70 7.46 10.09
C GLY A 163 2.14 6.48 11.13
N LEU A 164 0.81 6.33 11.22
CA LEU A 164 0.18 5.48 12.23
C LEU A 164 0.02 4.05 11.73
N HIS A 165 0.55 3.10 12.47
CA HIS A 165 0.24 1.68 12.30
C HIS A 165 -1.17 1.39 12.78
N HIS A 166 -1.83 0.40 12.17
CA HIS A 166 -3.18 0.00 12.57
C HIS A 166 -3.25 -1.48 12.95
N PHE A 167 -3.89 -1.77 14.08
CA PHE A 167 -3.93 -3.09 14.69
C PHE A 167 -5.37 -3.53 14.97
N HIS A 168 -5.73 -4.71 14.51
CA HIS A 168 -6.97 -5.38 14.90
C HIS A 168 -6.94 -5.73 16.38
N VAL A 169 -8.05 -5.40 17.05
CA VAL A 169 -8.29 -5.70 18.46
C VAL A 169 -9.62 -6.42 18.62
N GLY A 170 -9.80 -7.10 19.74
CA GLY A 170 -10.96 -7.93 20.02
C GLY A 170 -10.63 -9.02 21.03
N ALA A 171 -11.66 -9.57 21.66
CA ALA A 171 -11.51 -10.72 22.53
C ALA A 171 -11.42 -12.00 21.68
N GLU A 172 -10.42 -12.82 21.94
CA GLU A 172 -10.33 -14.17 21.40
C GLU A 172 -11.35 -15.05 22.12
N THR A 173 -12.27 -15.62 21.34
CA THR A 173 -13.29 -16.56 21.83
C THR A 173 -13.41 -17.71 20.84
N GLY A 174 -14.07 -18.81 21.20
CA GLY A 174 -14.32 -19.90 20.25
C GLY A 174 -15.03 -19.43 18.96
N ALA A 175 -15.92 -18.44 19.07
CA ALA A 175 -16.61 -17.82 17.93
C ALA A 175 -15.79 -16.73 17.23
N ASN A 176 -14.73 -16.21 17.86
CA ASN A 176 -13.81 -15.20 17.30
C ASN A 176 -12.35 -15.63 17.51
N PRO A 177 -11.89 -16.68 16.81
CA PRO A 177 -10.57 -17.26 17.03
C PRO A 177 -9.42 -16.32 16.63
N ARG A 178 -9.71 -15.26 15.85
CA ARG A 178 -8.72 -14.25 15.44
C ARG A 178 -8.75 -12.99 16.32
N GLY A 179 -9.64 -12.93 17.31
CA GLY A 179 -9.76 -11.78 18.22
C GLY A 179 -10.00 -10.46 17.50
N ARG A 180 -10.85 -10.41 16.46
CA ARG A 180 -11.17 -9.19 15.71
C ARG A 180 -12.59 -8.70 16.03
N SER A 181 -12.75 -7.47 16.50
CA SER A 181 -14.07 -6.88 16.83
C SER A 181 -14.57 -5.88 15.78
N GLY A 182 -13.86 -5.75 14.66
CA GLY A 182 -14.09 -4.69 13.67
C GLY A 182 -13.49 -3.34 14.06
N ARG A 183 -13.03 -3.19 15.31
CA ARG A 183 -12.26 -2.04 15.81
C ARG A 183 -10.77 -2.20 15.56
N LEU A 184 -10.12 -1.06 15.46
CA LEU A 184 -8.71 -0.90 15.17
C LEU A 184 -8.10 0.10 16.15
N VAL A 185 -6.91 -0.23 16.64
CA VAL A 185 -6.01 0.71 17.33
C VAL A 185 -5.08 1.31 16.29
N PHE A 186 -5.06 2.64 16.20
CA PHE A 186 -4.08 3.39 15.41
C PHE A 186 -3.01 3.92 16.35
N ALA A 187 -1.76 3.52 16.13
CA ALA A 187 -0.66 3.81 17.04
C ALA A 187 0.56 4.38 16.30
N ASP A 188 1.21 5.32 16.95
CA ASP A 188 2.58 5.72 16.65
C ASP A 188 3.52 4.75 17.38
N VAL A 189 4.47 4.19 16.65
CA VAL A 189 5.33 3.10 17.14
C VAL A 189 6.78 3.52 16.97
N SER A 190 7.42 3.88 18.08
CA SER A 190 8.85 4.18 18.12
C SER A 190 9.63 2.96 18.60
N ASP A 191 10.92 3.14 18.83
CA ASP A 191 11.75 2.08 19.39
C ASP A 191 11.34 1.71 20.82
N ASP A 192 10.86 2.67 21.62
CA ASP A 192 10.63 2.48 23.06
C ASP A 192 9.17 2.65 23.47
N GLU A 193 8.35 3.31 22.64
CA GLU A 193 6.95 3.58 22.92
C GLU A 193 6.02 2.99 21.85
N PHE A 194 4.88 2.52 22.34
CA PHE A 194 3.70 2.23 21.54
C PHE A 194 2.60 3.19 22.00
N LYS A 195 2.40 4.26 21.25
CA LYS A 195 1.48 5.33 21.62
C LYS A 195 0.17 5.16 20.87
N ILE A 196 -0.90 4.82 21.59
CA ILE A 196 -2.25 4.71 21.05
C ILE A 196 -2.76 6.13 20.78
N ILE A 197 -2.94 6.46 19.50
CA ILE A 197 -3.35 7.79 19.03
C ILE A 197 -4.85 7.86 18.79
N ALA A 198 -5.44 6.78 18.28
CA ALA A 198 -6.88 6.70 18.03
C ALA A 198 -7.41 5.28 18.10
N ILE A 199 -8.72 5.15 18.37
CA ILE A 199 -9.50 3.94 18.09
C ILE A 199 -10.59 4.29 17.08
N SER A 200 -10.75 3.44 16.07
CA SER A 200 -11.78 3.58 15.02
C SER A 200 -12.12 2.21 14.41
N GLY A 201 -12.98 2.18 13.40
CA GLY A 201 -13.30 1.00 12.59
C GLY A 201 -12.78 1.11 11.17
N HIS A 202 -13.13 0.14 10.32
CA HIS A 202 -12.63 0.05 8.94
C HIS A 202 -13.11 1.20 8.04
N ALA A 203 -14.18 1.91 8.40
CA ALA A 203 -14.62 3.11 7.69
C ALA A 203 -13.52 4.20 7.63
N ALA A 204 -12.54 4.16 8.53
CA ALA A 204 -11.36 5.03 8.50
C ALA A 204 -10.51 4.91 7.22
N PHE A 205 -10.64 3.82 6.45
CA PHE A 205 -9.95 3.65 5.16
C PHE A 205 -10.77 4.17 3.97
N SER A 206 -12.04 4.51 4.17
CA SER A 206 -12.92 5.03 3.13
C SER A 206 -12.81 6.55 3.08
N ILE A 207 -12.05 7.08 2.12
CA ILE A 207 -11.88 8.52 1.90
C ILE A 207 -13.25 9.20 1.82
N GLY A 208 -13.43 10.30 2.55
CA GLY A 208 -14.68 11.05 2.63
C GLY A 208 -15.68 10.54 3.67
N SER A 209 -15.44 9.39 4.30
CA SER A 209 -16.29 8.93 5.41
C SER A 209 -16.12 9.83 6.65
N ALA A 210 -17.11 9.79 7.55
CA ALA A 210 -17.02 10.48 8.83
C ALA A 210 -15.83 9.98 9.68
N GLU A 211 -15.58 8.67 9.69
CA GLU A 211 -14.46 8.08 10.43
C GLU A 211 -13.10 8.43 9.82
N TRP A 212 -12.99 8.48 8.49
CA TRP A 212 -11.78 8.95 7.82
C TRP A 212 -11.48 10.40 8.19
N THR A 213 -12.50 11.27 8.12
CA THR A 213 -12.36 12.69 8.48
C THR A 213 -11.96 12.87 9.95
N ARG A 214 -12.57 12.08 10.85
CA ARG A 214 -12.24 12.08 12.28
C ARG A 214 -10.80 11.62 12.52
N LEU A 215 -10.39 10.47 11.98
CA LEU A 215 -9.04 9.93 12.16
C LEU A 215 -7.99 10.90 11.59
N PHE A 216 -8.24 11.48 10.42
CA PHE A 216 -7.34 12.44 9.80
C PHE A 216 -7.17 13.69 10.66
N ARG A 217 -8.26 14.23 11.23
CA ARG A 217 -8.20 15.36 12.17
C ARG A 217 -7.39 15.02 13.43
N ILE A 218 -7.62 13.84 14.02
CA ILE A 218 -6.86 13.38 15.19
C ILE A 218 -5.37 13.26 14.85
N SER A 219 -5.05 12.65 13.70
CA SER A 219 -3.67 12.46 13.24
C SER A 219 -2.96 13.80 13.01
N ASN A 220 -3.63 14.78 12.39
CA ASN A 220 -3.07 16.12 12.18
C ASN A 220 -2.80 16.83 13.50
N ARG A 221 -3.71 16.76 14.48
CA ARG A 221 -3.46 17.31 15.82
C ARG A 221 -2.29 16.61 16.52
N TYR A 222 -2.18 15.30 16.36
CA TYR A 222 -1.06 14.55 16.93
C TYR A 222 0.26 15.04 16.34
N ILE A 223 0.37 15.09 15.00
CA ILE A 223 1.57 15.58 14.32
C ILE A 223 1.89 17.02 14.75
N GLN A 224 0.89 17.90 14.76
CA GLN A 224 1.06 19.29 15.22
C GLN A 224 1.58 19.38 16.65
N SER A 225 1.14 18.50 17.55
CA SER A 225 1.62 18.47 18.94
C SER A 225 3.10 18.09 19.07
N GLN A 226 3.70 17.49 18.04
CA GLN A 226 5.12 17.13 18.01
C GLN A 226 6.00 18.23 17.40
N LEU A 227 5.40 19.29 16.85
CA LEU A 227 6.14 20.38 16.20
C LEU A 227 6.52 21.46 17.21
N PRO A 228 7.74 22.03 17.12
CA PRO A 228 8.08 23.24 17.86
C PRO A 228 7.13 24.39 17.54
N ALA A 229 6.90 25.27 18.51
CA ALA A 229 6.14 26.50 18.28
C ALA A 229 6.77 27.31 17.13
N GLY A 230 5.94 27.73 16.16
CA GLY A 230 6.39 28.47 14.99
C GLY A 230 6.98 27.63 13.86
N ALA A 231 7.05 26.29 13.99
CA ALA A 231 7.46 25.43 12.88
C ALA A 231 6.36 25.35 11.81
N ALA A 232 6.75 25.55 10.54
CA ALA A 232 5.89 25.26 9.41
C ALA A 232 5.95 23.75 9.12
N TYR A 233 4.78 23.13 8.96
CA TYR A 233 4.66 21.73 8.55
C TYR A 233 3.77 21.61 7.33
N MET A 234 4.32 21.02 6.28
CA MET A 234 3.53 20.56 5.15
C MET A 234 3.08 19.14 5.44
N ALA A 235 1.80 18.98 5.71
CA ALA A 235 1.22 17.65 5.87
C ALA A 235 1.17 16.95 4.51
N PHE A 236 1.77 15.76 4.43
CA PHE A 236 1.69 14.89 3.25
C PHE A 236 2.22 15.55 1.95
N PRO A 237 3.48 16.01 1.88
CA PRO A 237 4.05 16.38 0.60
C PRO A 237 4.12 15.09 -0.23
N THR A 238 3.16 14.92 -1.12
CA THR A 238 3.16 13.81 -2.07
C THR A 238 4.33 14.07 -3.02
N VAL A 239 5.50 13.53 -2.71
CA VAL A 239 6.55 13.42 -3.73
C VAL A 239 6.04 12.48 -4.81
N SER A 240 6.53 12.64 -6.04
CA SER A 240 6.08 11.91 -7.24
C SER A 240 6.10 10.38 -7.12
N SER A 241 6.70 9.82 -6.07
CA SER A 241 6.69 8.39 -5.72
C SER A 241 5.52 7.93 -4.82
N GLY A 242 4.73 8.85 -4.24
CA GLY A 242 3.64 8.53 -3.32
C GLY A 242 4.07 8.22 -1.87
N HIS A 243 5.28 8.60 -1.48
CA HIS A 243 5.79 8.52 -0.10
C HIS A 243 5.68 9.86 0.63
N HIS A 244 5.63 9.81 1.96
CA HIS A 244 5.85 10.95 2.84
C HIS A 244 7.30 11.00 3.35
N TRP A 245 7.90 12.18 3.33
CA TRP A 245 9.11 12.51 4.07
C TRP A 245 8.79 13.77 4.86
N ASN A 246 8.82 13.70 6.20
CA ASN A 246 8.59 14.88 7.01
C ASN A 246 9.83 15.76 6.97
N TRP A 247 9.76 16.86 6.19
CA TRP A 247 10.71 17.95 6.30
C TRP A 247 10.32 18.84 7.48
N LEU A 248 11.17 18.87 8.50
CA LEU A 248 11.19 19.97 9.46
C LEU A 248 11.94 21.12 8.81
N CYS A 249 11.21 22.15 8.35
CA CYS A 249 11.83 23.42 8.01
C CYS A 249 11.99 24.22 9.32
N THR A 250 13.16 24.16 9.93
CA THR A 250 13.52 25.08 11.01
C THR A 250 13.80 26.46 10.41
N PRO A 251 13.18 27.55 10.90
CA PRO A 251 13.58 28.89 10.49
C PRO A 251 15.03 29.13 10.93
N ILE A 252 15.88 29.55 9.99
CA ILE A 252 17.22 30.06 10.30
C ILE A 252 17.01 31.39 11.01
N THR A 253 17.07 31.39 12.35
CA THR A 253 17.22 32.62 13.11
C THR A 253 18.64 33.15 12.84
N ALA A 254 18.74 34.11 11.93
CA ALA A 254 19.95 34.90 11.78
C ALA A 254 20.17 35.69 13.09
N THR A 255 21.06 35.19 13.95
CA THR A 255 21.64 35.99 15.03
C THR A 255 22.45 37.10 14.38
N LYS A 256 21.96 38.34 14.48
CA LYS A 256 22.78 39.53 14.20
C LYS A 256 23.97 39.51 15.17
N ARG A 257 25.19 39.52 14.61
CA ARG A 257 26.43 39.80 15.34
C ARG A 257 26.53 41.30 15.62
#